data_AF-A0A1G5W3Y8-F1
#
_entry.id   AF-A0A1G5W3Y8-F1
#
_cell.length_a   1.000
_cell.length_b   1.000
_cell.length_c   1.000
_cell.angle_alpha   90.00
_cell.angle_beta   90.00
_cell.angle_gamma   90.00
#
_symmetry.space_group_name_H-M   'P 1'
#
loop_
_entity.id
_entity.type
_entity.pdbx_description
1 polymer ?
#
loop_
_entity_poly.entity_id
_entity_poly.type
_entity_poly.pdbx_seq_one_letter_code
_entity_poly.pdbx_strand_id
1 'polypeptide(L)'
;MGKEVRPAVCAVNGGKYWEETYKTFYLKVFVPDNDLDGQINNYGFRAPLLTVFEETRLSREEAIEFAGKTGLSHIAAKYDASVLFVYPTCDGGWEKADVSLYQELISEVSLYPDYDDGIAAFDNFFTKRFEGYFIRGAKFRADIYSYGKSADYVAKNLLKTIDGQYLWGPGEITPAMCSMEGLSVKPEVERKDIAILSIGNTDEINEVFAKCENLLIKDSAEYEKDFESFVKKFKMWCGKIELEPDFNELGIIEDAGSTVVNTSADNKSPKHLGKPTHKIGWFAYYNKGIFDNGPVPLVMGFHGGGDTSMYLTYVAGFWKVCHKYNFLYVAMDDHLSVTATEIMEVIEDLKKKYKIDEKRIYAGGFSMGSGKTWNLYQEYPEKFAGFMPCSALFPIKDNPYGTSLDDPRTNKTVSKPVFYSGGEESTLPELPSQDVTCLDRVQYLASVNKLKKKFDLDYKDKDQWEDKYYGCPGDEVKEFYDESRGSTLTARYYYSEDGVCRTVLASVSGQIHECRQHSLEMAWKFVSEFAN
;
A
#
# COMPACT_ATOMS: atom_id res chain seq x y z
N MET A 1 16.86 6.71 -12.73
CA MET A 1 17.40 5.34 -12.56
C MET A 1 18.28 5.36 -11.34
N GLY A 2 18.02 4.47 -10.39
CA GLY A 2 18.67 4.48 -9.07
C GLY A 2 20.19 4.44 -9.13
N LYS A 3 20.80 4.93 -8.05
CA LYS A 3 22.26 5.02 -7.91
C LYS A 3 22.85 3.64 -7.62
N GLU A 4 23.95 3.30 -8.26
CA GLU A 4 24.67 2.05 -7.96
C GLU A 4 25.34 2.08 -6.57
N VAL A 5 25.78 3.27 -6.13
CA VAL A 5 26.46 3.49 -4.86
C VAL A 5 25.52 4.20 -3.88
N ARG A 6 25.43 3.68 -2.65
CA ARG A 6 24.63 4.30 -1.59
C ARG A 6 25.16 5.71 -1.29
N PRO A 7 24.31 6.74 -1.27
CA PRO A 7 24.71 8.07 -0.83
C PRO A 7 25.39 8.05 0.55
N ALA A 8 26.41 8.89 0.74
CA ALA A 8 27.10 9.00 2.01
C ALA A 8 26.23 9.78 3.01
N VAL A 9 25.87 9.12 4.12
CA VAL A 9 25.04 9.69 5.18
C VAL A 9 25.92 10.22 6.30
N CYS A 10 25.64 11.43 6.78
CA CYS A 10 26.27 11.99 7.97
C CYS A 10 25.22 12.32 9.04
N ALA A 11 25.60 12.14 10.30
CA ALA A 11 24.79 12.61 11.43
C ALA A 11 24.88 14.14 11.53
N VAL A 12 23.75 14.77 11.83
CA VAL A 12 23.62 16.22 12.05
C VAL A 12 22.78 16.46 13.31
N ASN A 13 22.63 17.72 13.73
CA ASN A 13 21.75 18.02 14.86
C ASN A 13 20.29 17.74 14.48
N GLY A 14 19.60 16.92 15.27
CA GLY A 14 18.20 16.58 15.07
C GLY A 14 17.90 15.65 13.89
N GLY A 15 18.90 14.90 13.39
CA GLY A 15 18.68 13.91 12.36
C GLY A 15 19.91 13.44 11.60
N LYS A 16 19.66 12.94 10.40
CA LYS A 16 20.66 12.52 9.42
C LYS A 16 20.55 13.38 8.16
N TYR A 17 21.65 13.47 7.44
CA TYR A 17 21.73 14.26 6.22
C TYR A 17 22.53 13.51 5.16
N TRP A 18 22.11 13.65 3.91
CA TRP A 18 22.92 13.28 2.75
C TRP A 18 22.57 14.19 1.58
N GLU A 19 23.47 14.28 0.61
CA GLU A 19 23.28 15.07 -0.59
C GLU A 19 23.81 14.32 -1.80
N GLU A 20 23.27 14.63 -2.97
CA GLU A 20 23.80 14.11 -4.21
C GLU A 20 23.53 15.04 -5.40
N THR A 21 24.35 14.94 -6.44
CA THR A 21 24.15 15.60 -7.72
C THR A 21 23.61 14.63 -8.77
N TYR A 22 22.44 14.95 -9.31
CA TYR A 22 21.82 14.28 -10.45
C TYR A 22 22.07 15.09 -11.73
N LYS A 23 21.56 14.62 -12.88
CA LYS A 23 21.87 15.27 -14.16
C LYS A 23 21.28 16.68 -14.22
N THR A 24 20.03 16.85 -13.77
CA THR A 24 19.31 18.14 -13.87
C THR A 24 19.17 18.88 -12.54
N PHE A 25 19.50 18.26 -11.40
CA PHE A 25 19.36 18.90 -10.09
C PHE A 25 20.42 18.48 -9.07
N TYR A 26 20.71 19.40 -8.15
CA TYR A 26 21.33 19.13 -6.87
C TYR A 26 20.25 18.75 -5.86
N LEU A 27 20.52 17.72 -5.06
CA LEU A 27 19.64 17.26 -4.00
C LEU A 27 20.33 17.37 -2.65
N LYS A 28 19.61 17.87 -1.67
CA LYS A 28 19.91 17.66 -0.25
C LYS A 28 18.73 16.98 0.42
N VAL A 29 19.00 16.04 1.31
CA VAL A 29 17.99 15.28 2.04
C VAL A 29 18.27 15.40 3.52
N PHE A 30 17.31 15.98 4.24
CA PHE A 30 17.32 15.99 5.70
C PHE A 30 16.30 14.98 6.22
N VAL A 31 16.77 14.05 7.04
CA VAL A 31 15.95 13.00 7.67
C VAL A 31 15.90 13.29 9.15
N PRO A 32 14.82 13.90 9.67
CA PRO A 32 14.74 14.28 11.08
C PRO A 32 14.66 13.05 11.98
N ASP A 33 15.21 13.19 13.19
CA ASP A 33 15.00 12.21 14.26
C ASP A 33 13.51 12.07 14.57
N ASN A 34 13.06 10.85 14.83
CA ASN A 34 11.69 10.56 15.21
C ASN A 34 11.62 9.32 16.10
N ASP A 35 10.49 9.17 16.81
CA ASP A 35 10.24 8.05 17.72
C ASP A 35 9.56 6.84 17.05
N LEU A 36 9.36 6.89 15.72
CA LEU A 36 8.70 5.82 14.99
C LEU A 36 9.69 4.68 14.70
N ASP A 37 9.22 3.45 14.88
CA ASP A 37 9.96 2.25 14.48
C ASP A 37 9.71 1.97 12.97
N GLY A 38 10.15 2.90 12.11
CA GLY A 38 9.89 2.85 10.67
C GLY A 38 10.40 1.58 9.99
N GLN A 39 11.48 1.00 10.49
CA GLN A 39 12.05 -0.25 9.98
C GLN A 39 11.15 -1.47 10.20
N ILE A 40 10.22 -1.37 11.16
CA ILE A 40 9.27 -2.43 11.50
C ILE A 40 7.87 -2.09 10.96
N ASN A 41 7.45 -0.84 11.09
CA ASN A 41 6.17 -0.34 10.63
C ASN A 41 6.38 0.57 9.42
N ASN A 42 5.94 0.15 8.24
CA ASN A 42 6.22 0.89 7.02
C ASN A 42 5.18 2.00 6.77
N TYR A 43 5.55 3.22 7.10
CA TYR A 43 4.73 4.43 6.89
C TYR A 43 4.78 4.99 5.46
N GLY A 44 5.61 4.41 4.59
CA GLY A 44 5.98 4.98 3.30
C GLY A 44 4.79 5.38 2.43
N PHE A 45 3.71 4.59 2.42
CA PHE A 45 2.51 4.89 1.63
C PHE A 45 1.85 6.22 2.02
N ARG A 46 1.84 6.56 3.31
CA ARG A 46 1.27 7.81 3.83
C ARG A 46 2.33 8.89 4.04
N ALA A 47 3.61 8.58 3.94
CA ALA A 47 4.66 9.57 4.03
C ALA A 47 4.54 10.60 2.90
N PRO A 48 4.47 11.91 3.20
CA PRO A 48 4.51 12.94 2.17
C PRO A 48 5.90 12.99 1.53
N LEU A 49 5.96 13.36 0.24
CA LEU A 49 7.21 13.68 -0.44
C LEU A 49 7.44 15.19 -0.36
N LEU A 50 7.87 15.65 0.82
CA LEU A 50 8.09 17.07 1.12
C LEU A 50 9.28 17.59 0.30
N THR A 51 8.99 18.37 -0.74
CA THR A 51 9.99 18.80 -1.70
C THR A 51 10.05 20.32 -1.76
N VAL A 52 11.14 20.88 -1.25
CA VAL A 52 11.45 22.30 -1.31
C VAL A 52 12.25 22.58 -2.57
N PHE A 53 11.69 23.38 -3.47
CA PHE A 53 12.43 23.97 -4.58
C PHE A 53 13.07 25.27 -4.11
N GLU A 54 14.38 25.23 -3.88
CA GLU A 54 15.12 26.35 -3.30
C GLU A 54 15.21 27.50 -4.31
N GLU A 55 14.90 28.74 -3.95
CA GLU A 55 15.08 29.86 -4.89
C GLU A 55 16.54 30.04 -5.29
N THR A 56 17.44 29.93 -4.31
CA THR A 56 18.90 29.86 -4.48
C THR A 56 19.42 28.62 -3.78
N ARG A 57 20.55 28.10 -4.23
CA ARG A 57 21.13 26.88 -3.65
C ARG A 57 21.58 27.14 -2.21
N LEU A 58 20.85 26.59 -1.24
CA LEU A 58 21.22 26.68 0.17
C LEU A 58 22.44 25.80 0.49
N SER A 59 23.18 26.22 1.50
CA SER A 59 24.11 25.33 2.22
C SER A 59 23.35 24.26 3.00
N ARG A 60 24.08 23.26 3.49
CA ARG A 60 23.53 22.21 4.37
C ARG A 60 22.90 22.82 5.62
N GLU A 61 23.60 23.73 6.29
CA GLU A 61 23.15 24.34 7.53
C GLU A 61 21.87 25.18 7.33
N GLU A 62 21.81 25.94 6.25
CA GLU A 62 20.62 26.73 5.88
C GLU A 62 19.42 25.84 5.56
N ALA A 63 19.62 24.71 4.86
CA ALA A 63 18.55 23.76 4.56
C ALA A 63 17.97 23.11 5.83
N ILE A 64 18.84 22.68 6.76
CA ILE A 64 18.40 22.11 8.05
C ILE A 64 17.66 23.17 8.88
N GLU A 65 18.19 24.40 8.93
CA GLU A 65 17.55 25.51 9.63
C GLU A 65 16.19 25.86 9.02
N PHE A 66 16.07 25.84 7.69
CA PHE A 66 14.82 26.04 6.98
C PHE A 66 13.79 24.96 7.34
N ALA A 67 14.16 23.68 7.30
CA ALA A 67 13.27 22.58 7.65
C ALA A 67 12.73 22.71 9.07
N GLY A 68 13.60 23.09 10.02
CA GLY A 68 13.23 23.32 11.42
C GLY A 68 12.32 24.53 11.62
N LYS A 69 12.69 25.69 11.07
CA LYS A 69 11.93 26.94 11.25
C LYS A 69 10.55 26.91 10.62
N THR A 70 10.39 26.20 9.50
CA THR A 70 9.12 26.10 8.79
C THR A 70 8.19 25.00 9.32
N GLY A 71 8.70 24.09 10.16
CA GLY A 71 7.96 22.94 10.66
C GLY A 71 7.90 21.74 9.70
N LEU A 72 8.55 21.82 8.53
CA LEU A 72 8.63 20.68 7.60
C LEU A 72 9.36 19.48 8.22
N SER A 73 10.35 19.70 9.10
CA SER A 73 10.99 18.61 9.84
C SER A 73 10.04 17.92 10.82
N HIS A 74 9.10 18.65 11.43
CA HIS A 74 8.09 18.04 12.32
C HIS A 74 7.12 17.18 11.53
N ILE A 75 6.67 17.67 10.36
CA ILE A 75 5.84 16.86 9.44
C ILE A 75 6.61 15.61 9.04
N ALA A 76 7.85 15.74 8.57
CA ALA A 76 8.65 14.59 8.16
C ALA A 76 8.83 13.56 9.30
N ALA A 77 9.13 14.00 10.52
CA ALA A 77 9.28 13.13 11.68
C ALA A 77 7.98 12.35 12.01
N LYS A 78 6.81 13.00 11.88
CA LYS A 78 5.50 12.39 12.17
C LYS A 78 5.12 11.24 11.22
N TYR A 79 5.70 11.20 10.03
CA TYR A 79 5.37 10.20 9.01
C TYR A 79 6.56 9.34 8.59
N ASP A 80 7.67 9.37 9.34
CA ASP A 80 8.92 8.69 8.99
C ASP A 80 9.35 9.03 7.54
N ALA A 81 9.40 10.33 7.25
CA ALA A 81 9.72 10.89 5.94
C ALA A 81 10.97 11.79 5.97
N SER A 82 11.32 12.36 4.82
CA SER A 82 12.45 13.26 4.65
C SER A 82 11.98 14.62 4.11
N VAL A 83 12.77 15.66 4.33
CA VAL A 83 12.63 16.95 3.63
C VAL A 83 13.68 17.01 2.53
N LEU A 84 13.22 17.15 1.28
CA LEU A 84 14.08 17.23 0.11
C LEU A 84 14.28 18.69 -0.29
N PHE A 85 15.50 19.07 -0.61
CA PHE A 85 15.84 20.39 -1.15
C PHE A 85 16.46 20.22 -2.52
N VAL A 86 15.86 20.88 -3.51
CA VAL A 86 16.18 20.68 -4.93
C VAL A 86 16.54 22.01 -5.56
N TYR A 87 17.65 22.05 -6.29
CA TYR A 87 18.08 23.21 -7.08
C TYR A 87 18.62 22.78 -8.46
N PRO A 88 18.35 23.48 -9.57
CA PRO A 88 18.78 23.07 -10.90
C PRO A 88 20.30 23.06 -11.09
N THR A 89 20.82 22.14 -11.89
CA THR A 89 22.25 22.10 -12.28
C THR A 89 22.57 22.96 -13.50
N CYS A 90 21.57 23.36 -14.28
CA CYS A 90 21.77 24.11 -15.51
C CYS A 90 22.20 25.55 -15.26
N ASP A 91 23.06 26.07 -16.15
CA ASP A 91 23.42 27.48 -16.16
C ASP A 91 22.15 28.35 -16.32
N GLY A 92 21.97 29.32 -15.43
CA GLY A 92 20.74 30.14 -15.36
C GLY A 92 19.68 29.63 -14.37
N GLY A 93 19.92 28.49 -13.70
CA GLY A 93 19.04 28.00 -12.62
C GLY A 93 17.59 27.81 -13.08
N TRP A 94 16.63 28.26 -12.26
CA TRP A 94 15.19 28.11 -12.54
C TRP A 94 14.71 28.78 -13.82
N GLU A 95 15.41 29.81 -14.32
CA GLU A 95 15.04 30.47 -15.58
C GLU A 95 15.29 29.59 -16.80
N LYS A 96 16.16 28.59 -16.67
CA LYS A 96 16.55 27.66 -17.75
C LYS A 96 16.16 26.21 -17.49
N ALA A 97 15.76 25.87 -16.26
CA ALA A 97 15.20 24.57 -15.95
C ALA A 97 13.88 24.36 -16.69
N ASP A 98 13.68 23.14 -17.20
CA ASP A 98 12.42 22.70 -17.81
C ASP A 98 11.86 21.48 -17.05
N VAL A 99 10.71 20.98 -17.48
CA VAL A 99 9.98 19.87 -16.84
C VAL A 99 10.83 18.60 -16.65
N SER A 100 11.91 18.42 -17.42
CA SER A 100 12.80 17.26 -17.28
C SER A 100 13.44 17.17 -15.89
N LEU A 101 13.60 18.30 -15.18
CA LEU A 101 14.07 18.31 -13.79
C LEU A 101 13.11 17.55 -12.88
N TYR A 102 11.82 17.85 -12.99
CA TYR A 102 10.80 17.18 -12.19
C TYR A 102 10.64 15.71 -12.59
N GLN A 103 10.70 15.41 -13.90
CA GLN A 103 10.66 14.04 -14.38
C GLN A 103 11.83 13.19 -13.88
N GLU A 104 13.06 13.73 -13.88
CA GLU A 104 14.22 13.05 -13.32
C GLU A 104 14.06 12.86 -11.81
N LEU A 105 13.72 13.93 -11.06
CA LEU A 105 13.52 13.86 -9.62
C LEU A 105 12.55 12.74 -9.22
N ILE A 106 11.37 12.70 -9.83
CA ILE A 106 10.38 11.67 -9.53
C ILE A 106 10.86 10.28 -9.96
N SER A 107 11.68 10.17 -11.01
CA SER A 107 12.26 8.88 -11.40
C SER A 107 13.25 8.31 -10.38
N GLU A 108 13.80 9.15 -9.50
CA GLU A 108 14.76 8.78 -8.45
C GLU A 108 14.12 8.53 -7.09
N VAL A 109 12.79 8.64 -6.99
CA VAL A 109 12.03 8.32 -5.77
C VAL A 109 11.59 6.86 -5.79
N SER A 110 11.52 6.20 -4.65
CA SER A 110 10.98 4.85 -4.49
C SER A 110 10.27 4.67 -3.15
N LEU A 111 9.18 3.91 -3.17
CA LEU A 111 8.41 3.52 -1.99
C LEU A 111 8.79 2.12 -1.48
N TYR A 112 9.88 1.56 -1.99
CA TYR A 112 10.27 0.19 -1.68
C TYR A 112 10.50 0.01 -0.17
N PRO A 113 10.05 -1.10 0.43
CA PRO A 113 10.01 -1.27 1.88
C PRO A 113 11.38 -1.45 2.54
N ASP A 114 12.39 -1.87 1.80
CA ASP A 114 13.76 -1.94 2.32
C ASP A 114 14.43 -0.57 2.20
N TYR A 115 14.52 0.15 3.31
CA TYR A 115 15.10 1.49 3.36
C TYR A 115 15.77 1.77 4.70
N ASP A 116 16.70 2.72 4.74
CA ASP A 116 17.18 3.38 5.96
C ASP A 116 17.75 4.75 5.57
N ASP A 117 17.87 5.68 6.51
CA ASP A 117 18.43 7.03 6.30
C ASP A 117 17.74 7.83 5.18
N GLY A 118 16.43 7.60 4.96
CA GLY A 118 15.71 8.23 3.84
C GLY A 118 16.13 7.72 2.46
N ILE A 119 16.80 6.57 2.38
CA ILE A 119 17.28 5.94 1.15
C ILE A 119 16.68 4.54 1.03
N ALA A 120 15.90 4.31 -0.03
CA ALA A 120 15.38 2.99 -0.37
C ALA A 120 16.42 2.20 -1.19
N ALA A 121 16.59 0.92 -0.87
CA ALA A 121 17.43 -0.02 -1.60
C ALA A 121 16.51 -0.97 -2.38
N PHE A 122 16.55 -0.92 -3.71
CA PHE A 122 15.63 -1.69 -4.52
C PHE A 122 16.28 -2.95 -5.08
N ASP A 123 15.77 -4.10 -4.65
CA ASP A 123 16.05 -5.41 -5.24
C ASP A 123 14.84 -5.85 -6.06
N ASN A 124 15.03 -6.01 -7.38
CA ASN A 124 13.98 -6.46 -8.25
C ASN A 124 13.67 -7.94 -7.98
N PHE A 125 12.47 -8.18 -7.43
CA PHE A 125 12.02 -9.51 -7.05
C PHE A 125 11.98 -10.50 -8.21
N PHE A 126 11.64 -10.05 -9.43
CA PHE A 126 11.51 -10.91 -10.60
C PHE A 126 12.86 -11.25 -11.23
N THR A 127 13.75 -10.27 -11.34
CA THR A 127 15.07 -10.47 -11.96
C THR A 127 16.13 -10.96 -10.96
N LYS A 128 15.83 -10.88 -9.66
CA LYS A 128 16.76 -11.17 -8.54
C LYS A 128 18.03 -10.32 -8.63
N ARG A 129 17.89 -9.05 -9.02
CA ARG A 129 19.00 -8.10 -9.16
C ARG A 129 18.75 -6.85 -8.34
N PHE A 130 19.81 -6.37 -7.70
CA PHE A 130 19.85 -5.03 -7.15
C PHE A 130 19.77 -4.00 -8.28
N GLU A 131 18.82 -3.05 -8.19
CA GLU A 131 18.57 -2.04 -9.21
C GLU A 131 18.94 -0.61 -8.77
N GLY A 132 19.32 -0.43 -7.51
CA GLY A 132 19.95 0.81 -7.04
C GLY A 132 19.38 1.36 -5.75
N TYR A 133 19.99 2.47 -5.34
CA TYR A 133 19.55 3.31 -4.23
C TYR A 133 18.73 4.48 -4.75
N PHE A 134 17.60 4.72 -4.09
CA PHE A 134 16.61 5.73 -4.45
C PHE A 134 16.31 6.63 -3.26
N ILE A 135 15.83 7.83 -3.53
CA ILE A 135 15.21 8.70 -2.53
C ILE A 135 13.98 7.96 -2.00
N ARG A 136 13.87 7.74 -0.70
CA ARG A 136 12.67 7.15 -0.14
C ARG A 136 11.51 8.15 -0.22
N GLY A 137 10.36 7.73 -0.76
CA GLY A 137 9.14 8.54 -0.69
C GLY A 137 7.99 8.07 -1.59
N ALA A 138 6.81 8.65 -1.36
CA ALA A 138 5.62 8.40 -2.15
C ALA A 138 5.48 9.41 -3.29
N LYS A 139 5.80 9.01 -4.52
CA LYS A 139 5.72 9.88 -5.72
C LYS A 139 4.35 10.52 -5.93
N PHE A 140 3.29 9.79 -5.60
CA PHE A 140 1.91 10.25 -5.68
C PHE A 140 1.52 11.27 -4.60
N ARG A 141 2.42 11.55 -3.66
CA ARG A 141 2.30 12.58 -2.61
C ARG A 141 3.39 13.64 -2.75
N ALA A 142 3.75 13.97 -3.99
CA ALA A 142 4.69 15.06 -4.29
C ALA A 142 4.07 16.40 -3.87
N ASP A 143 4.53 16.88 -2.72
CA ASP A 143 4.15 18.16 -2.12
C ASP A 143 5.28 19.16 -2.39
N ILE A 144 5.05 20.07 -3.36
CA ILE A 144 6.07 21.01 -3.83
C ILE A 144 5.94 22.33 -3.10
N TYR A 145 6.99 22.75 -2.39
CA TYR A 145 7.12 24.04 -1.73
C TYR A 145 8.10 24.91 -2.50
N SER A 146 7.65 26.05 -3.02
CA SER A 146 8.43 26.92 -3.91
C SER A 146 8.21 28.39 -3.61
N TYR A 147 9.24 29.21 -3.85
CA TYR A 147 9.23 30.65 -3.58
C TYR A 147 10.11 31.42 -4.58
N GLY A 148 9.70 32.63 -4.92
CA GLY A 148 10.41 33.49 -5.87
C GLY A 148 10.64 32.80 -7.22
N LYS A 149 11.89 32.75 -7.68
CA LYS A 149 12.21 32.14 -8.99
C LYS A 149 11.83 30.66 -9.12
N SER A 150 11.84 29.90 -8.02
CA SER A 150 11.42 28.50 -8.07
C SER A 150 9.90 28.37 -8.19
N ALA A 151 9.14 29.28 -7.59
CA ALA A 151 7.69 29.35 -7.78
C ALA A 151 7.32 29.71 -9.22
N ASP A 152 8.07 30.63 -9.85
CA ASP A 152 7.87 30.95 -11.27
C ASP A 152 8.10 29.73 -12.19
N TYR A 153 9.07 28.87 -11.85
CA TYR A 153 9.26 27.60 -12.56
C TYR A 153 8.05 26.68 -12.40
N VAL A 154 7.54 26.51 -11.17
CA VAL A 154 6.36 25.67 -10.88
C VAL A 154 5.15 26.18 -11.66
N ALA A 155 4.90 27.49 -11.62
CA ALA A 155 3.77 28.15 -12.27
C ALA A 155 3.75 27.98 -13.80
N LYS A 156 4.91 27.85 -14.44
CA LYS A 156 5.04 27.63 -15.90
C LYS A 156 5.05 26.17 -16.31
N ASN A 157 5.60 25.30 -15.46
CA ASN A 157 5.96 23.94 -15.88
C ASN A 157 5.15 22.83 -15.22
N LEU A 158 4.60 23.04 -14.02
CA LEU A 158 4.04 21.94 -13.21
C LEU A 158 2.51 21.94 -13.07
N LEU A 159 1.80 22.98 -13.50
CA LEU A 159 0.34 23.06 -13.42
C LEU A 159 -0.37 22.41 -14.63
N LYS A 160 0.16 21.28 -15.08
CA LYS A 160 -0.29 20.52 -16.26
C LYS A 160 -0.05 19.03 -16.08
N THR A 161 -0.62 18.20 -16.96
CA THR A 161 -0.34 16.76 -16.96
C THR A 161 1.13 16.52 -17.28
N ILE A 162 1.81 15.76 -16.42
CA ILE A 162 3.21 15.37 -16.61
C ILE A 162 3.31 13.86 -16.61
N ASP A 163 3.83 13.31 -17.70
CA ASP A 163 4.16 11.90 -17.81
C ASP A 163 5.62 11.63 -17.39
N GLY A 164 5.86 10.47 -16.78
CA GLY A 164 7.18 10.06 -16.33
C GLY A 164 7.19 8.62 -15.81
N GLN A 165 8.14 8.31 -14.93
CA GLN A 165 8.23 6.99 -14.27
C GLN A 165 7.45 7.01 -12.95
N TYR A 166 6.27 6.40 -12.94
CA TYR A 166 5.40 6.28 -11.77
C TYR A 166 5.81 5.08 -10.89
N LEU A 167 4.87 4.38 -10.24
CA LEU A 167 5.14 3.26 -9.33
C LEU A 167 5.55 1.97 -10.06
N TRP A 168 4.88 1.64 -11.16
CA TRP A 168 5.04 0.35 -11.85
C TRP A 168 5.51 0.49 -13.31
N GLY A 169 5.93 1.68 -13.70
CA GLY A 169 6.37 2.00 -15.05
C GLY A 169 5.93 3.39 -15.51
N PRO A 170 5.89 3.62 -16.84
CA PRO A 170 5.42 4.88 -17.40
C PRO A 170 4.00 5.22 -16.96
N GLY A 171 3.78 6.47 -16.58
CA GLY A 171 2.47 6.96 -16.17
C GLY A 171 2.52 8.43 -15.76
N GLU A 172 1.39 8.95 -15.33
CA GLU A 172 1.27 10.34 -14.91
C GLU A 172 1.91 10.54 -13.51
N ILE A 173 2.80 11.52 -13.41
CA ILE A 173 3.58 11.88 -12.21
C ILE A 173 3.30 13.31 -11.72
N THR A 174 2.25 13.97 -12.23
CA THR A 174 1.84 15.32 -11.85
C THR A 174 1.84 15.51 -10.32
N PRO A 175 2.35 16.64 -9.78
CA PRO A 175 2.33 16.89 -8.34
C PRO A 175 0.92 16.81 -7.74
N ALA A 176 0.82 16.35 -6.49
CA ALA A 176 -0.45 16.36 -5.76
C ALA A 176 -0.80 17.78 -5.28
N MET A 177 0.22 18.55 -4.87
CA MET A 177 0.09 19.89 -4.34
C MET A 177 1.27 20.78 -4.72
N CYS A 178 0.99 22.03 -5.09
CA CYS A 178 1.97 23.06 -5.39
C CYS A 178 1.74 24.31 -4.51
N SER A 179 2.69 24.60 -3.62
CA SER A 179 2.79 25.83 -2.86
C SER A 179 3.71 26.81 -3.58
N MET A 180 3.19 27.99 -3.93
CA MET A 180 3.88 29.01 -4.72
C MET A 180 3.83 30.36 -3.99
N GLU A 181 4.98 30.81 -3.52
CA GLU A 181 5.14 32.08 -2.81
C GLU A 181 5.84 33.15 -3.68
N GLY A 182 5.29 34.36 -3.71
CA GLY A 182 5.95 35.53 -4.32
C GLY A 182 6.20 35.43 -5.83
N LEU A 183 5.22 34.94 -6.58
CA LEU A 183 5.26 34.82 -8.04
C LEU A 183 5.50 36.17 -8.72
N SER A 184 6.40 36.15 -9.71
CA SER A 184 6.67 37.30 -10.59
C SER A 184 6.11 37.10 -12.01
N VAL A 185 5.61 35.90 -12.30
CA VAL A 185 5.06 35.52 -13.60
C VAL A 185 3.60 35.10 -13.47
N LYS A 186 2.86 35.25 -14.57
CA LYS A 186 1.50 34.74 -14.65
C LYS A 186 1.54 33.20 -14.76
N PRO A 187 0.83 32.45 -13.90
CA PRO A 187 0.78 31.00 -13.99
C PRO A 187 0.11 30.49 -15.27
N GLU A 188 0.60 29.36 -15.77
CA GLU A 188 0.07 28.62 -16.92
C GLU A 188 -0.69 27.38 -16.42
N VAL A 189 -1.96 27.57 -16.05
CA VAL A 189 -2.81 26.51 -15.48
C VAL A 189 -3.53 25.74 -16.58
N GLU A 190 -3.11 24.50 -16.83
CA GLU A 190 -3.80 23.55 -17.72
C GLU A 190 -4.67 22.56 -16.93
N ARG A 191 -4.18 22.10 -15.78
CA ARG A 191 -4.86 21.20 -14.83
C ARG A 191 -5.46 22.01 -13.67
N LYS A 192 -6.76 21.86 -13.42
CA LYS A 192 -7.49 22.66 -12.41
C LYS A 192 -7.70 21.95 -11.08
N ASP A 193 -7.51 20.65 -11.04
CA ASP A 193 -7.70 19.80 -9.87
C ASP A 193 -6.46 19.70 -8.98
N ILE A 194 -5.27 20.07 -9.47
CA ILE A 194 -4.04 20.18 -8.65
C ILE A 194 -4.31 21.11 -7.47
N ALA A 195 -3.91 20.70 -6.27
CA ALA A 195 -4.03 21.55 -5.09
C ALA A 195 -3.02 22.70 -5.12
N ILE A 196 -3.51 23.93 -4.96
CA ILE A 196 -2.69 25.14 -5.02
C ILE A 196 -2.75 25.87 -3.69
N LEU A 197 -1.56 26.11 -3.12
CA LEU A 197 -1.36 27.03 -2.01
C LEU A 197 -0.65 28.29 -2.54
N SER A 198 -1.40 29.38 -2.69
CA SER A 198 -0.90 30.66 -3.21
C SER A 198 -0.57 31.59 -2.04
N ILE A 199 0.71 31.95 -1.89
CA ILE A 199 1.20 32.70 -0.72
C ILE A 199 1.79 34.05 -1.15
N GLY A 200 1.31 35.14 -0.57
CA GLY A 200 1.86 36.49 -0.78
C GLY A 200 1.79 36.97 -2.24
N ASN A 201 0.97 36.33 -3.07
CA ASN A 201 0.81 36.68 -4.48
C ASN A 201 -0.20 37.82 -4.65
N THR A 202 -0.03 38.61 -5.71
CA THR A 202 -0.93 39.72 -6.02
C THR A 202 -2.34 39.23 -6.39
N ASP A 203 -3.34 40.09 -6.24
CA ASP A 203 -4.72 39.80 -6.65
C ASP A 203 -4.81 39.40 -8.13
N GLU A 204 -4.00 40.04 -9.01
CA GLU A 204 -3.95 39.71 -10.43
C GLU A 204 -3.47 38.27 -10.69
N ILE A 205 -2.49 37.80 -9.91
CA ILE A 205 -2.01 36.42 -10.00
C ILE A 205 -3.05 35.47 -9.41
N ASN A 206 -3.62 35.80 -8.25
CA ASN A 206 -4.63 34.98 -7.59
C ASN A 206 -5.89 34.78 -8.43
N GLU A 207 -6.27 35.76 -9.25
CA GLU A 207 -7.40 35.64 -10.19
C GLU A 207 -7.18 34.53 -11.23
N VAL A 208 -5.93 34.20 -11.58
CA VAL A 208 -5.62 33.07 -12.47
C VAL A 208 -6.02 31.74 -11.84
N PHE A 209 -5.88 31.63 -10.52
CA PHE A 209 -6.21 30.42 -9.78
C PHE A 209 -7.70 30.30 -9.44
N ALA A 210 -8.52 31.34 -9.64
CA ALA A 210 -9.92 31.39 -9.20
C ALA A 210 -10.81 30.24 -9.72
N LYS A 211 -10.40 29.57 -10.81
CA LYS A 211 -11.10 28.41 -11.40
C LYS A 211 -10.50 27.05 -11.02
N CYS A 212 -9.47 27.02 -10.18
CA CYS A 212 -8.91 25.78 -9.67
C CYS A 212 -9.83 25.22 -8.58
N GLU A 213 -9.98 23.89 -8.58
CA GLU A 213 -10.91 23.18 -7.71
C GLU A 213 -10.43 23.20 -6.25
N ASN A 214 -9.10 23.20 -6.07
CA ASN A 214 -8.44 23.09 -4.78
C ASN A 214 -7.49 24.28 -4.59
N LEU A 215 -7.97 25.36 -3.99
CA LEU A 215 -7.19 26.60 -3.81
C LEU A 215 -7.24 27.09 -2.37
N LEU A 216 -6.07 27.40 -1.82
CA LEU A 216 -5.90 28.15 -0.57
C LEU A 216 -5.00 29.37 -0.85
N ILE A 217 -5.52 30.57 -0.61
CA ILE A 217 -4.77 31.83 -0.74
C ILE A 217 -4.45 32.36 0.66
N LYS A 218 -3.20 32.77 0.89
CA LYS A 218 -2.72 33.32 2.16
C LYS A 218 -1.71 34.44 1.95
N ASP A 219 -1.56 35.31 2.95
CA ASP A 219 -0.53 36.36 2.94
C ASP A 219 0.85 35.82 3.32
N SER A 220 0.92 34.80 4.17
CA SER A 220 2.16 34.19 4.65
C SER A 220 2.04 32.68 4.83
N ALA A 221 3.16 31.98 4.63
CA ALA A 221 3.30 30.55 4.85
C ALA A 221 3.14 30.16 6.33
N GLU A 222 2.37 29.11 6.62
CA GLU A 222 2.39 28.40 7.90
C GLU A 222 2.47 26.89 7.62
N TYR A 223 3.57 26.41 7.03
CA TYR A 223 3.65 25.09 6.38
C TYR A 223 3.13 23.92 7.22
N GLU A 224 3.43 23.87 8.53
CA GLU A 224 2.90 22.81 9.41
C GLU A 224 1.37 22.84 9.51
N LYS A 225 0.78 24.03 9.69
CA LYS A 225 -0.67 24.23 9.78
C LYS A 225 -1.36 24.08 8.43
N ASP A 226 -0.72 24.56 7.37
CA ASP A 226 -1.20 24.42 5.99
C ASP A 226 -1.18 22.94 5.59
N PHE A 227 -0.19 22.18 6.03
CA PHE A 227 -0.15 20.75 5.83
C PHE A 227 -1.33 20.05 6.48
N GLU A 228 -1.57 20.32 7.76
CA GLU A 228 -2.64 19.68 8.53
C GLU A 228 -4.05 20.05 8.07
N SER A 229 -4.26 21.28 7.59
CA SER A 229 -5.59 21.77 7.20
C SER A 229 -5.90 21.63 5.71
N PHE A 230 -4.88 21.55 4.86
CA PHE A 230 -5.06 21.60 3.41
C PHE A 230 -4.25 20.53 2.66
N VAL A 231 -2.92 20.49 2.82
CA VAL A 231 -2.05 19.66 1.93
C VAL A 231 -2.27 18.16 2.13
N LYS A 232 -2.30 17.69 3.39
CA LYS A 232 -2.18 16.27 3.75
C LYS A 232 -3.27 15.35 3.16
N LYS A 233 -4.34 15.91 2.61
CA LYS A 233 -5.45 15.11 2.05
C LYS A 233 -5.25 14.79 0.58
N PHE A 234 -4.37 15.47 -0.14
CA PHE A 234 -4.24 15.26 -1.58
C PHE A 234 -3.28 14.11 -1.91
N LYS A 235 -3.65 13.35 -2.94
CA LYS A 235 -2.82 12.33 -3.59
C LYS A 235 -3.09 12.32 -5.09
N MET A 236 -2.05 12.33 -5.91
CA MET A 236 -2.17 12.09 -7.35
C MET A 236 -2.10 10.59 -7.63
N TRP A 237 -3.25 9.92 -7.63
CA TRP A 237 -3.33 8.48 -7.87
C TRP A 237 -3.63 8.17 -9.34
N CYS A 238 -2.64 7.65 -10.06
CA CYS A 238 -2.79 7.23 -11.46
C CYS A 238 -3.47 8.30 -12.34
N GLY A 239 -3.01 9.56 -12.20
CA GLY A 239 -3.50 10.72 -12.96
C GLY A 239 -4.77 11.38 -12.42
N LYS A 240 -5.28 10.95 -11.27
CA LYS A 240 -6.45 11.55 -10.61
C LYS A 240 -6.09 12.06 -9.23
N ILE A 241 -6.54 13.28 -8.90
CA ILE A 241 -6.51 13.74 -7.52
C ILE A 241 -7.55 12.95 -6.71
N GLU A 242 -7.06 12.21 -5.72
CA GLU A 242 -7.86 11.54 -4.71
C GLU A 242 -7.67 12.23 -3.35
N LEU A 243 -8.71 12.17 -2.52
CA LEU A 243 -8.67 12.67 -1.15
C LEU A 243 -8.44 11.51 -0.18
N GLU A 244 -7.35 11.60 0.58
CA GLU A 244 -7.08 10.73 1.70
C GLU A 244 -8.08 10.99 2.84
N PRO A 245 -8.55 9.94 3.53
CA PRO A 245 -9.54 10.08 4.58
C PRO A 245 -8.96 10.76 5.83
N ASP A 246 -9.76 11.61 6.47
CA ASP A 246 -9.48 12.05 7.83
C ASP A 246 -10.10 11.04 8.81
N PHE A 247 -9.26 10.15 9.33
CA PHE A 247 -9.69 9.13 10.28
C PHE A 247 -10.20 9.69 11.61
N ASN A 248 -9.74 10.87 12.05
CA ASN A 248 -10.27 11.49 13.26
C ASN A 248 -11.72 11.94 13.04
N GLU A 249 -12.00 12.58 11.90
CA GLU A 249 -13.36 13.00 11.54
C GLU A 249 -14.30 11.79 11.34
N LEU A 250 -13.78 10.71 10.76
CA LEU A 250 -14.52 9.46 10.56
C LEU A 250 -14.68 8.63 11.85
N GLY A 251 -14.03 9.02 12.94
CA GLY A 251 -14.01 8.25 14.19
C GLY A 251 -13.33 6.89 14.05
N ILE A 252 -12.33 6.77 13.17
CA ILE A 252 -11.49 5.59 12.98
C ILE A 252 -10.19 5.78 13.77
N ILE A 253 -9.75 4.73 14.45
CA ILE A 253 -8.44 4.65 15.10
C ILE A 253 -7.47 3.90 14.17
N GLU A 254 -6.29 4.47 13.94
CA GLU A 254 -5.11 3.80 13.39
C GLU A 254 -4.09 3.67 14.53
N ASP A 255 -3.81 2.43 14.95
CA ASP A 255 -2.87 2.12 16.04
C ASP A 255 -1.71 1.29 15.47
N ALA A 256 -0.51 1.87 15.52
CA ALA A 256 0.71 1.18 15.10
C ALA A 256 1.29 0.38 16.26
N GLY A 257 1.70 -0.84 15.98
CA GLY A 257 2.34 -1.68 16.98
C GLY A 257 3.23 -2.74 16.38
N SER A 258 3.79 -3.53 17.28
CA SER A 258 4.70 -4.61 16.91
C SER A 258 4.70 -5.68 17.98
N THR A 259 4.94 -6.93 17.57
CA THR A 259 5.06 -8.06 18.49
C THR A 259 6.43 -8.70 18.33
N VAL A 260 7.09 -9.00 19.45
CA VAL A 260 8.31 -9.81 19.46
C VAL A 260 7.91 -11.27 19.50
N VAL A 261 8.35 -12.04 18.51
CA VAL A 261 8.06 -13.48 18.37
C VAL A 261 9.33 -14.30 18.48
N ASN A 262 9.18 -15.57 18.81
CA ASN A 262 10.24 -16.54 18.65
C ASN A 262 10.39 -16.86 17.16
N THR A 263 11.62 -16.86 16.65
CA THR A 263 11.85 -17.29 15.27
C THR A 263 11.54 -18.78 15.17
N SER A 264 10.51 -19.13 14.40
CA SER A 264 10.04 -20.50 14.31
C SER A 264 11.01 -21.38 13.52
N ALA A 265 11.00 -22.69 13.80
CA ALA A 265 11.90 -23.63 13.13
C ALA A 265 11.65 -23.76 11.61
N ASP A 266 10.46 -23.37 11.15
CA ASP A 266 10.09 -23.31 9.74
C ASP A 266 10.35 -21.94 9.09
N ASN A 267 10.88 -20.95 9.83
CA ASN A 267 11.27 -19.67 9.25
C ASN A 267 12.57 -19.83 8.45
N LYS A 268 12.45 -19.69 7.13
CA LYS A 268 13.56 -19.76 6.18
C LYS A 268 13.96 -18.39 5.62
N SER A 269 13.40 -17.30 6.15
CA SER A 269 13.72 -15.96 5.69
C SER A 269 15.18 -15.62 6.02
N PRO A 270 15.99 -15.19 5.04
CA PRO A 270 17.34 -14.70 5.30
C PRO A 270 17.40 -13.55 6.32
N LYS A 271 16.31 -12.77 6.45
CA LYS A 271 16.21 -11.63 7.37
C LYS A 271 16.25 -12.04 8.85
N HIS A 272 15.76 -13.23 9.18
CA HIS A 272 15.61 -13.72 10.55
C HIS A 272 16.43 -14.97 10.85
N LEU A 273 17.10 -15.56 9.85
CA LEU A 273 17.92 -16.75 10.01
C LEU A 273 18.98 -16.56 11.11
N GLY A 274 19.00 -17.48 12.08
CA GLY A 274 19.93 -17.47 13.21
C GLY A 274 19.60 -16.51 14.35
N LYS A 275 18.53 -15.70 14.24
CA LYS A 275 18.05 -14.86 15.34
C LYS A 275 17.07 -15.68 16.21
N PRO A 276 17.21 -15.73 17.54
CA PRO A 276 16.28 -16.47 18.40
C PRO A 276 14.89 -15.84 18.44
N THR A 277 14.82 -14.51 18.33
CA THR A 277 13.58 -13.73 18.29
C THR A 277 13.71 -12.61 17.27
N HIS A 278 12.58 -12.11 16.80
CA HIS A 278 12.50 -10.89 15.99
C HIS A 278 11.16 -10.19 16.18
N LYS A 279 11.08 -8.95 15.70
CA LYS A 279 9.91 -8.10 15.82
C LYS A 279 9.13 -8.11 14.50
N ILE A 280 7.81 -8.15 14.60
CA ILE A 280 6.88 -8.06 13.46
C ILE A 280 6.00 -6.84 13.65
N GLY A 281 5.95 -5.97 12.65
CA GLY A 281 5.13 -4.76 12.66
C GLY A 281 3.71 -5.01 12.18
N TRP A 282 2.78 -4.23 12.72
CA TRP A 282 1.39 -4.23 12.27
C TRP A 282 0.73 -2.87 12.49
N PHE A 283 -0.32 -2.61 11.72
CA PHE A 283 -1.24 -1.50 11.91
C PHE A 283 -2.65 -2.03 12.17
N ALA A 284 -3.26 -1.57 13.26
CA ALA A 284 -4.63 -1.89 13.62
C ALA A 284 -5.57 -0.73 13.26
N TYR A 285 -6.71 -1.07 12.65
CA TYR A 285 -7.75 -0.15 12.21
C TYR A 285 -9.08 -0.58 12.78
N TYR A 286 -9.80 0.34 13.42
CA TYR A 286 -11.11 0.07 14.03
C TYR A 286 -11.86 1.35 14.37
N ASN A 287 -13.19 1.25 14.55
CA ASN A 287 -14.00 2.39 14.97
C ASN A 287 -13.76 2.75 16.44
N LYS A 288 -13.73 4.04 16.75
CA LYS A 288 -13.67 4.53 18.12
C LYS A 288 -14.85 3.98 18.94
N GLY A 289 -14.56 3.40 20.10
CA GLY A 289 -15.56 2.78 20.97
C GLY A 289 -15.99 1.36 20.56
N ILE A 290 -15.34 0.74 19.55
CA ILE A 290 -15.70 -0.62 19.08
C ILE A 290 -15.75 -1.67 20.21
N PHE A 291 -14.91 -1.52 21.24
CA PHE A 291 -14.78 -2.47 22.35
C PHE A 291 -15.69 -2.18 23.55
N ASP A 292 -16.56 -1.16 23.45
CA ASP A 292 -17.44 -0.74 24.56
C ASP A 292 -18.52 -1.78 24.86
N ASN A 293 -18.94 -2.52 23.83
CA ASN A 293 -20.00 -3.55 23.93
C ASN A 293 -19.46 -4.99 23.98
N GLY A 294 -18.16 -5.16 24.24
CA GLY A 294 -17.52 -6.47 24.41
C GLY A 294 -16.55 -6.85 23.29
N PRO A 295 -16.19 -8.14 23.20
CA PRO A 295 -15.23 -8.63 22.21
C PRO A 295 -15.74 -8.53 20.77
N VAL A 296 -14.85 -8.20 19.82
CA VAL A 296 -15.19 -7.98 18.41
C VAL A 296 -14.42 -8.91 17.47
N PRO A 297 -14.91 -9.14 16.23
CA PRO A 297 -14.16 -9.89 15.23
C PRO A 297 -12.79 -9.30 14.94
N LEU A 298 -11.83 -10.17 14.65
CA LEU A 298 -10.49 -9.81 14.15
C LEU A 298 -10.34 -10.28 12.70
N VAL A 299 -9.90 -9.39 11.82
CA VAL A 299 -9.45 -9.74 10.46
C VAL A 299 -7.96 -9.44 10.35
N MET A 300 -7.15 -10.48 10.11
CA MET A 300 -5.73 -10.34 9.79
C MET A 300 -5.57 -10.07 8.29
N GLY A 301 -4.84 -9.00 7.94
CA GLY A 301 -4.59 -8.55 6.57
C GLY A 301 -3.15 -8.74 6.12
N PHE A 302 -2.95 -9.31 4.91
CA PHE A 302 -1.63 -9.58 4.35
C PHE A 302 -1.48 -8.98 2.93
N HIS A 303 -0.53 -8.08 2.75
CA HIS A 303 -0.34 -7.30 1.51
C HIS A 303 0.33 -8.08 0.36
N GLY A 304 0.35 -7.49 -0.84
CA GLY A 304 1.04 -8.06 -2.01
C GLY A 304 2.56 -7.99 -1.94
N GLY A 305 3.23 -8.70 -2.84
CA GLY A 305 4.70 -8.66 -2.97
C GLY A 305 5.19 -7.32 -3.50
N GLY A 306 6.10 -6.67 -2.78
CA GLY A 306 6.64 -5.35 -3.16
C GLY A 306 5.79 -4.15 -2.69
N ASP A 307 4.65 -4.42 -2.04
CA ASP A 307 3.80 -3.41 -1.41
C ASP A 307 3.98 -3.40 0.13
N THR A 308 3.14 -2.65 0.84
CA THR A 308 3.12 -2.53 2.30
C THR A 308 1.74 -2.82 2.87
N SER A 309 1.66 -3.01 4.19
CA SER A 309 0.37 -3.14 4.89
C SER A 309 -0.57 -1.95 4.61
N MET A 310 -0.02 -0.73 4.59
CA MET A 310 -0.79 0.48 4.28
C MET A 310 -1.32 0.49 2.84
N TYR A 311 -0.57 -0.02 1.86
CA TYR A 311 -1.10 -0.13 0.49
C TYR A 311 -2.38 -0.98 0.46
N LEU A 312 -2.35 -2.16 1.09
CA LEU A 312 -3.53 -3.03 1.18
C LEU A 312 -4.68 -2.33 1.92
N THR A 313 -4.38 -1.61 3.00
CA THR A 313 -5.39 -0.87 3.76
C THR A 313 -6.07 0.20 2.91
N TYR A 314 -5.29 1.12 2.34
CA TYR A 314 -5.77 2.35 1.72
C TYR A 314 -6.20 2.18 0.27
N VAL A 315 -5.43 1.46 -0.54
CA VAL A 315 -5.71 1.29 -1.97
C VAL A 315 -6.76 0.21 -2.21
N ALA A 316 -6.59 -0.96 -1.59
CA ALA A 316 -7.60 -2.01 -1.72
C ALA A 316 -8.87 -1.70 -0.91
N GLY A 317 -8.81 -0.76 0.05
CA GLY A 317 -9.99 -0.24 0.75
C GLY A 317 -10.43 -1.07 1.94
N PHE A 318 -9.54 -1.87 2.55
CA PHE A 318 -9.83 -2.63 3.77
C PHE A 318 -10.30 -1.73 4.92
N TRP A 319 -9.77 -0.50 5.05
CA TRP A 319 -10.23 0.43 6.09
C TRP A 319 -11.72 0.78 5.94
N LYS A 320 -12.23 0.89 4.70
CA LYS A 320 -13.65 1.18 4.43
C LYS A 320 -14.53 0.01 4.83
N VAL A 321 -14.09 -1.22 4.51
CA VAL A 321 -14.82 -2.44 4.89
C VAL A 321 -14.82 -2.59 6.41
N CYS A 322 -13.67 -2.43 7.06
CA CYS A 322 -13.52 -2.41 8.51
C CYS A 322 -14.45 -1.39 9.18
N HIS A 323 -14.41 -0.14 8.72
CA HIS A 323 -15.25 0.94 9.24
C HIS A 323 -16.75 0.63 9.10
N LYS A 324 -17.17 0.20 7.90
CA LYS A 324 -18.57 -0.08 7.56
C LYS A 324 -19.16 -1.25 8.36
N TYR A 325 -18.38 -2.30 8.59
CA TYR A 325 -18.85 -3.52 9.23
C TYR A 325 -18.40 -3.69 10.69
N ASN A 326 -17.67 -2.71 11.21
CA ASN A 326 -17.32 -2.58 12.62
C ASN A 326 -16.60 -3.82 13.19
N PHE A 327 -15.48 -4.20 12.58
CA PHE A 327 -14.54 -5.22 13.09
C PHE A 327 -13.16 -4.61 13.38
N LEU A 328 -12.31 -5.34 14.10
CA LEU A 328 -10.90 -5.00 14.25
C LEU A 328 -10.12 -5.55 13.04
N TYR A 329 -9.51 -4.67 12.26
CA TYR A 329 -8.63 -5.05 11.17
C TYR A 329 -7.17 -4.85 11.56
N VAL A 330 -6.32 -5.88 11.42
CA VAL A 330 -4.89 -5.78 11.70
C VAL A 330 -4.10 -6.15 10.45
N ALA A 331 -3.49 -5.15 9.82
CA ALA A 331 -2.65 -5.30 8.63
C ALA A 331 -1.20 -5.58 9.06
N MET A 332 -0.63 -6.69 8.59
CA MET A 332 0.72 -7.12 8.95
C MET A 332 1.75 -6.53 7.97
N ASP A 333 2.82 -5.94 8.49
CA ASP A 333 3.99 -5.56 7.70
C ASP A 333 4.99 -6.71 7.60
N ASP A 334 5.73 -6.73 6.47
CA ASP A 334 6.79 -7.71 6.19
C ASP A 334 6.38 -9.18 6.44
N HIS A 335 5.10 -9.50 6.18
CA HIS A 335 4.57 -10.84 6.44
C HIS A 335 5.20 -11.94 5.57
N LEU A 336 5.94 -11.54 4.53
CA LEU A 336 6.71 -12.43 3.66
C LEU A 336 7.95 -13.01 4.35
N SER A 337 8.50 -12.30 5.34
CA SER A 337 9.63 -12.75 6.15
C SER A 337 9.20 -13.56 7.38
N VAL A 338 7.89 -13.67 7.61
CA VAL A 338 7.26 -14.25 8.80
C VAL A 338 6.55 -15.56 8.41
N THR A 339 6.47 -16.54 9.31
CA THR A 339 5.76 -17.83 9.08
C THR A 339 4.32 -17.81 9.58
N ALA A 340 3.50 -18.81 9.20
CA ALA A 340 2.16 -18.96 9.78
C ALA A 340 2.23 -19.24 11.30
N THR A 341 3.24 -19.98 11.74
CA THR A 341 3.54 -20.26 13.15
C THR A 341 3.74 -18.97 13.95
N GLU A 342 4.57 -18.06 13.46
CA GLU A 342 4.86 -16.78 14.13
C GLU A 342 3.64 -15.85 14.18
N ILE A 343 2.76 -15.89 13.18
CA ILE A 343 1.49 -15.15 13.21
C ILE A 343 0.61 -15.59 14.39
N MET A 344 0.71 -16.84 14.86
CA MET A 344 -0.04 -17.27 16.05
C MET A 344 0.44 -16.52 17.29
N GLU A 345 1.74 -16.28 17.45
CA GLU A 345 2.28 -15.48 18.56
C GLU A 345 1.81 -14.02 18.48
N VAL A 346 1.72 -13.46 17.27
CA VAL A 346 1.14 -12.11 17.05
C VAL A 346 -0.33 -12.08 17.50
N ILE A 347 -1.15 -13.06 17.09
CA ILE A 347 -2.56 -13.13 17.49
C ILE A 347 -2.70 -13.22 19.02
N GLU A 348 -1.88 -14.03 19.68
CA GLU A 348 -1.90 -14.14 21.15
C GLU A 348 -1.49 -12.83 21.84
N ASP A 349 -0.61 -12.04 21.25
CA ASP A 349 -0.25 -10.72 21.77
C ASP A 349 -1.36 -9.68 21.54
N LEU A 350 -1.98 -9.71 20.35
CA LEU A 350 -3.14 -8.87 20.03
C LEU A 350 -4.31 -9.13 20.98
N LYS A 351 -4.55 -10.39 21.39
CA LYS A 351 -5.59 -10.75 22.39
C LYS A 351 -5.34 -10.13 23.77
N LYS A 352 -4.10 -9.81 24.12
CA LYS A 352 -3.78 -9.10 25.37
C LYS A 352 -4.06 -7.61 25.24
N LYS A 353 -3.89 -7.04 24.04
CA LYS A 353 -4.07 -5.61 23.77
C LYS A 353 -5.53 -5.24 23.49
N TYR A 354 -6.26 -6.08 22.76
CA TYR A 354 -7.61 -5.79 22.27
C TYR A 354 -8.63 -6.84 22.76
N LYS A 355 -9.90 -6.43 22.93
CA LYS A 355 -10.99 -7.36 23.25
C LYS A 355 -11.41 -8.08 21.95
N ILE A 356 -10.75 -9.18 21.64
CA ILE A 356 -11.01 -9.99 20.44
C ILE A 356 -11.99 -11.13 20.77
N ASP A 357 -12.98 -11.33 19.91
CA ASP A 357 -13.80 -12.53 19.92
C ASP A 357 -13.02 -13.68 19.27
N GLU A 358 -12.51 -14.59 20.09
CA GLU A 358 -11.68 -15.70 19.64
C GLU A 358 -12.39 -16.69 18.71
N LYS A 359 -13.72 -16.66 18.66
CA LYS A 359 -14.50 -17.46 17.70
C LYS A 359 -14.66 -16.78 16.35
N ARG A 360 -14.26 -15.51 16.21
CA ARG A 360 -14.43 -14.70 15.00
C ARG A 360 -13.10 -14.07 14.58
N ILE A 361 -12.09 -14.91 14.40
CA ILE A 361 -10.80 -14.54 13.82
C ILE A 361 -10.77 -14.98 12.36
N TYR A 362 -10.45 -14.07 11.44
CA TYR A 362 -10.41 -14.30 10.00
C TYR A 362 -9.05 -13.89 9.44
N ALA A 363 -8.69 -14.43 8.27
CA ALA A 363 -7.49 -14.05 7.54
C ALA A 363 -7.83 -13.71 6.09
N GLY A 364 -7.26 -12.63 5.57
CA GLY A 364 -7.41 -12.22 4.18
C GLY A 364 -6.15 -11.57 3.64
N GLY A 365 -5.93 -11.67 2.34
CA GLY A 365 -4.73 -11.10 1.74
C GLY A 365 -4.73 -11.15 0.23
N PHE A 366 -3.90 -10.30 -0.37
CA PHE A 366 -3.79 -10.12 -1.81
C PHE A 366 -2.45 -10.65 -2.33
N SER A 367 -2.45 -11.30 -3.50
CA SER A 367 -1.22 -11.76 -4.17
C SER A 367 -0.38 -12.62 -3.22
N MET A 368 0.88 -12.30 -2.94
CA MET A 368 1.70 -13.04 -1.95
C MET A 368 1.05 -13.10 -0.54
N GLY A 369 0.24 -12.12 -0.15
CA GLY A 369 -0.59 -12.17 1.06
C GLY A 369 -1.76 -13.16 1.00
N SER A 370 -2.25 -13.47 -0.19
CA SER A 370 -3.13 -14.64 -0.40
C SER A 370 -2.38 -15.94 -0.08
N GLY A 371 -1.08 -16.02 -0.43
CA GLY A 371 -0.20 -17.12 -0.04
C GLY A 371 -0.11 -17.29 1.48
N LYS A 372 0.08 -16.19 2.22
CA LYS A 372 0.02 -16.22 3.69
C LYS A 372 -1.34 -16.70 4.21
N THR A 373 -2.43 -16.25 3.59
CA THR A 373 -3.79 -16.68 3.93
C THR A 373 -3.97 -18.19 3.71
N TRP A 374 -3.47 -18.73 2.59
CA TRP A 374 -3.48 -20.17 2.33
C TRP A 374 -2.62 -20.97 3.30
N ASN A 375 -1.47 -20.44 3.74
CA ASN A 375 -0.65 -21.11 4.75
C ASN A 375 -1.38 -21.21 6.09
N LEU A 376 -2.08 -20.15 6.51
CA LEU A 376 -2.90 -20.17 7.72
C LEU A 376 -4.05 -21.20 7.61
N TYR A 377 -4.69 -21.31 6.44
CA TYR A 377 -5.70 -22.34 6.16
C TYR A 377 -5.13 -23.76 6.21
N GLN A 378 -3.92 -23.96 5.69
CA GLN A 378 -3.26 -25.26 5.65
C GLN A 378 -2.72 -25.68 7.02
N GLU A 379 -2.18 -24.76 7.80
CA GLU A 379 -1.40 -25.11 9.00
C GLU A 379 -2.19 -24.92 10.30
N TYR A 380 -3.09 -23.93 10.35
CA TYR A 380 -3.83 -23.53 11.55
C TYR A 380 -5.34 -23.33 11.30
N PRO A 381 -6.04 -24.21 10.56
CA PRO A 381 -7.44 -24.00 10.19
C PRO A 381 -8.35 -23.81 11.42
N GLU A 382 -8.08 -24.52 12.52
CA GLU A 382 -8.88 -24.45 13.75
C GLU A 382 -8.78 -23.10 14.49
N LYS A 383 -7.82 -22.26 14.13
CA LYS A 383 -7.64 -20.93 14.74
C LYS A 383 -8.45 -19.84 14.05
N PHE A 384 -9.04 -20.12 12.88
CA PHE A 384 -9.75 -19.13 12.08
C PHE A 384 -11.17 -19.58 11.72
N ALA A 385 -12.11 -18.66 11.83
CA ALA A 385 -13.52 -18.84 11.45
C ALA A 385 -13.74 -18.77 9.94
N GLY A 386 -12.82 -18.18 9.17
CA GLY A 386 -12.90 -18.11 7.72
C GLY A 386 -11.72 -17.39 7.06
N PHE A 387 -11.62 -17.55 5.75
CA PHE A 387 -10.48 -17.08 4.95
C PHE A 387 -10.94 -16.34 3.69
N MET A 388 -10.23 -15.26 3.35
CA MET A 388 -10.51 -14.39 2.20
C MET A 388 -9.27 -14.20 1.30
N PRO A 389 -8.68 -15.28 0.75
CA PRO A 389 -7.56 -15.19 -0.19
C PRO A 389 -7.97 -14.49 -1.50
N CYS A 390 -7.16 -13.57 -2.01
CA CYS A 390 -7.46 -12.79 -3.22
C CYS A 390 -6.31 -12.79 -4.22
N SER A 391 -6.63 -12.99 -5.50
CA SER A 391 -5.76 -12.76 -6.65
C SER A 391 -4.43 -13.53 -6.64
N ALA A 392 -4.38 -14.68 -5.95
CA ALA A 392 -3.39 -15.74 -6.14
C ALA A 392 -3.83 -17.03 -5.42
N LEU A 393 -3.71 -18.18 -6.09
CA LEU A 393 -4.05 -19.49 -5.49
C LEU A 393 -2.84 -20.21 -4.88
N PHE A 394 -1.65 -20.03 -5.47
CA PHE A 394 -0.39 -20.73 -5.14
C PHE A 394 -0.46 -22.26 -5.14
N PRO A 395 0.59 -22.96 -5.58
CA PRO A 395 0.57 -24.42 -5.65
C PRO A 395 0.51 -25.06 -4.26
N ILE A 396 -0.24 -26.17 -4.14
CA ILE A 396 -0.33 -27.00 -2.90
C ILE A 396 0.86 -27.94 -2.73
N LYS A 397 1.52 -28.32 -3.84
CA LYS A 397 2.75 -29.09 -3.87
C LYS A 397 3.89 -28.13 -4.11
N ASP A 398 5.01 -28.30 -3.43
CA ASP A 398 6.15 -27.39 -3.53
C ASP A 398 5.77 -25.93 -3.21
N ASN A 399 4.85 -25.74 -2.25
CA ASN A 399 4.36 -24.42 -1.84
C ASN A 399 5.54 -23.52 -1.41
N PRO A 400 5.79 -22.39 -2.10
CA PRO A 400 6.99 -21.58 -1.85
C PRO A 400 6.96 -20.79 -0.53
N TYR A 401 5.81 -20.69 0.16
CA TYR A 401 5.66 -19.84 1.35
C TYR A 401 5.36 -20.59 2.65
N GLY A 402 5.02 -21.87 2.59
CA GLY A 402 4.50 -22.61 3.75
C GLY A 402 4.59 -24.11 3.56
N THR A 403 3.72 -24.85 4.23
CA THR A 403 3.70 -26.31 4.10
C THR A 403 3.26 -26.75 2.70
N SER A 404 3.85 -27.85 2.24
CA SER A 404 3.48 -28.58 1.02
C SER A 404 2.59 -29.78 1.38
N LEU A 405 1.88 -30.34 0.41
CA LEU A 405 0.88 -31.42 0.60
C LEU A 405 1.41 -32.67 1.33
N ASP A 406 2.72 -32.92 1.25
CA ASP A 406 3.45 -34.00 1.90
C ASP A 406 3.77 -33.73 3.38
N ASP A 407 3.70 -32.47 3.84
CA ASP A 407 3.86 -32.14 5.25
C ASP A 407 2.65 -32.67 6.06
N PRO A 408 2.87 -33.38 7.18
CA PRO A 408 1.80 -33.91 8.01
C PRO A 408 0.93 -32.84 8.69
N ARG A 409 1.40 -31.59 8.78
CA ARG A 409 0.61 -30.45 9.30
C ARG A 409 -0.42 -29.94 8.31
N THR A 410 -0.26 -30.23 7.02
CA THR A 410 -1.16 -29.71 5.98
C THR A 410 -2.58 -30.23 6.22
N ASN A 411 -3.52 -29.29 6.35
CA ASN A 411 -4.94 -29.53 6.55
C ASN A 411 -5.50 -30.41 5.44
N LYS A 412 -6.12 -31.53 5.79
CA LYS A 412 -6.75 -32.45 4.84
C LYS A 412 -8.23 -32.72 5.18
N THR A 413 -8.72 -32.17 6.27
CA THR A 413 -9.98 -32.64 6.90
C THR A 413 -10.81 -31.55 7.55
N VAL A 414 -10.22 -30.40 7.92
CA VAL A 414 -10.90 -29.33 8.63
C VAL A 414 -11.52 -28.37 7.60
N SER A 415 -12.81 -28.53 7.36
CA SER A 415 -13.56 -27.65 6.46
C SER A 415 -13.76 -26.26 7.09
N LYS A 416 -13.45 -25.20 6.35
CA LYS A 416 -13.65 -23.81 6.80
C LYS A 416 -14.25 -22.92 5.71
N PRO A 417 -15.01 -21.87 6.08
CA PRO A 417 -15.45 -20.83 5.17
C PRO A 417 -14.29 -20.22 4.38
N VAL A 418 -14.37 -20.22 3.05
CA VAL A 418 -13.42 -19.60 2.14
C VAL A 418 -14.16 -18.82 1.07
N PHE A 419 -13.85 -17.52 0.95
CA PHE A 419 -14.23 -16.72 -0.21
C PHE A 419 -12.96 -16.36 -0.99
N TYR A 420 -12.81 -16.91 -2.18
CA TYR A 420 -11.71 -16.61 -3.07
C TYR A 420 -12.17 -15.75 -4.24
N SER A 421 -11.37 -14.75 -4.63
CA SER A 421 -11.60 -13.99 -5.88
C SER A 421 -10.34 -13.84 -6.70
N GLY A 422 -10.43 -13.98 -8.03
CA GLY A 422 -9.33 -13.74 -8.98
C GLY A 422 -9.77 -12.92 -10.20
N GLY A 423 -8.82 -12.23 -10.84
CA GLY A 423 -9.04 -11.38 -12.00
C GLY A 423 -9.09 -12.17 -13.32
N GLU A 424 -10.09 -11.87 -14.15
CA GLU A 424 -10.29 -12.53 -15.44
C GLU A 424 -9.24 -12.14 -16.49
N GLU A 425 -8.63 -10.96 -16.36
CA GLU A 425 -7.63 -10.41 -17.27
C GLU A 425 -6.22 -10.38 -16.64
N SER A 426 -6.02 -11.06 -15.51
CA SER A 426 -4.71 -11.13 -14.88
C SER A 426 -3.69 -11.83 -15.78
N THR A 427 -2.49 -11.25 -15.85
CA THR A 427 -1.33 -11.87 -16.50
C THR A 427 -0.65 -12.90 -15.59
N LEU A 428 -1.06 -12.97 -14.32
CA LEU A 428 -0.62 -13.96 -13.35
C LEU A 428 -1.68 -15.06 -13.16
N PRO A 429 -1.27 -16.27 -12.73
CA PRO A 429 -2.20 -17.36 -12.50
C PRO A 429 -3.03 -17.13 -11.23
N GLU A 430 -4.31 -16.80 -11.41
CA GLU A 430 -5.30 -16.52 -10.36
C GLU A 430 -6.55 -17.40 -10.47
N LEU A 431 -6.90 -17.89 -11.66
CA LEU A 431 -8.08 -18.72 -11.89
C LEU A 431 -7.67 -20.12 -12.39
N PRO A 432 -8.42 -21.19 -12.06
CA PRO A 432 -8.12 -22.54 -12.53
C PRO A 432 -7.97 -22.69 -14.04
N SER A 433 -8.62 -21.83 -14.83
CA SER A 433 -8.50 -21.81 -16.29
C SER A 433 -7.20 -21.19 -16.82
N GLN A 434 -6.42 -20.55 -15.95
CA GLN A 434 -5.18 -19.84 -16.31
C GLN A 434 -3.93 -20.70 -16.10
N ASP A 435 -3.92 -21.59 -15.10
CA ASP A 435 -2.79 -22.49 -14.84
C ASP A 435 -3.21 -23.75 -14.06
N VAL A 436 -2.54 -24.87 -14.32
CA VAL A 436 -2.82 -26.16 -13.66
C VAL A 436 -2.63 -26.10 -12.14
N THR A 437 -1.68 -25.31 -11.65
CA THR A 437 -1.44 -25.15 -10.20
C THR A 437 -2.60 -24.46 -9.49
N CYS A 438 -3.34 -23.58 -10.20
CA CYS A 438 -4.57 -22.99 -9.69
C CYS A 438 -5.68 -24.03 -9.57
N LEU A 439 -5.80 -24.92 -10.57
CA LEU A 439 -6.75 -26.02 -10.52
C LEU A 439 -6.47 -26.96 -9.34
N ASP A 440 -5.21 -27.35 -9.15
CA ASP A 440 -4.78 -28.20 -8.02
C ASP A 440 -5.21 -27.61 -6.66
N ARG A 441 -5.05 -26.30 -6.47
CA ARG A 441 -5.46 -25.61 -5.23
C ARG A 441 -6.97 -25.68 -5.02
N VAL A 442 -7.76 -25.44 -6.07
CA VAL A 442 -9.23 -25.48 -5.98
C VAL A 442 -9.73 -26.90 -5.74
N GLN A 443 -9.13 -27.91 -6.38
CA GLN A 443 -9.43 -29.32 -6.13
C GLN A 443 -9.12 -29.72 -4.69
N TYR A 444 -7.99 -29.26 -4.15
CA TYR A 444 -7.64 -29.45 -2.75
C TYR A 444 -8.69 -28.80 -1.81
N LEU A 445 -9.05 -27.54 -2.04
CA LEU A 445 -10.08 -26.86 -1.25
C LEU A 445 -11.41 -27.62 -1.33
N ALA A 446 -11.81 -28.04 -2.53
CA ALA A 446 -13.05 -28.78 -2.75
C ALA A 446 -13.09 -30.09 -1.94
N SER A 447 -11.96 -30.81 -1.91
CA SER A 447 -11.79 -32.03 -1.12
C SER A 447 -11.87 -31.77 0.39
N VAL A 448 -11.10 -30.80 0.90
CA VAL A 448 -11.08 -30.48 2.35
C VAL A 448 -12.42 -29.94 2.84
N ASN A 449 -13.10 -29.11 2.03
CA ASN A 449 -14.44 -28.60 2.33
C ASN A 449 -15.56 -29.59 1.95
N LYS A 450 -15.22 -30.78 1.44
CA LYS A 450 -16.17 -31.86 1.11
C LYS A 450 -17.33 -31.35 0.26
N LEU A 451 -17.02 -30.68 -0.85
CA LEU A 451 -18.05 -30.12 -1.72
C LEU A 451 -18.87 -31.24 -2.36
N LYS A 452 -20.19 -31.03 -2.50
CA LYS A 452 -21.09 -31.95 -3.24
C LYS A 452 -20.68 -32.06 -4.70
N LYS A 453 -20.27 -30.92 -5.28
CA LYS A 453 -19.70 -30.83 -6.61
C LYS A 453 -18.30 -31.43 -6.61
N LYS A 454 -18.07 -32.41 -7.48
CA LYS A 454 -16.76 -33.02 -7.66
C LYS A 454 -15.95 -32.21 -8.66
N PHE A 455 -14.79 -31.73 -8.22
CA PHE A 455 -13.82 -31.08 -9.08
C PHE A 455 -12.88 -32.12 -9.72
N ASP A 456 -13.44 -33.17 -10.33
CA ASP A 456 -12.67 -34.20 -11.05
C ASP A 456 -12.34 -33.69 -12.47
N LEU A 457 -11.53 -32.64 -12.55
CA LEU A 457 -11.22 -31.91 -13.78
C LEU A 457 -9.76 -32.17 -14.23
N ASP A 458 -9.54 -32.25 -15.54
CA ASP A 458 -8.22 -32.17 -16.16
C ASP A 458 -8.06 -30.78 -16.81
N TYR A 459 -6.95 -30.10 -16.52
CA TYR A 459 -6.61 -28.80 -17.09
C TYR A 459 -6.53 -28.82 -18.63
N LYS A 460 -6.19 -29.97 -19.23
CA LYS A 460 -6.17 -30.14 -20.70
C LYS A 460 -7.54 -29.94 -21.34
N ASP A 461 -8.61 -30.15 -20.58
CA ASP A 461 -9.98 -30.05 -21.06
C ASP A 461 -10.61 -28.68 -20.74
N LYS A 462 -9.81 -27.69 -20.32
CA LYS A 462 -10.32 -26.40 -19.83
C LYS A 462 -11.21 -25.63 -20.80
N ASP A 463 -11.00 -25.80 -22.10
CA ASP A 463 -11.81 -25.12 -23.12
C ASP A 463 -13.18 -25.79 -23.33
N GLN A 464 -13.41 -26.97 -22.71
CA GLN A 464 -14.67 -27.72 -22.73
C GLN A 464 -15.40 -27.68 -21.38
N TRP A 465 -14.83 -26.99 -20.40
CA TRP A 465 -15.42 -26.86 -19.08
C TRP A 465 -16.78 -26.16 -19.11
N GLU A 466 -17.69 -26.60 -18.24
CA GLU A 466 -19.03 -26.01 -18.13
C GLU A 466 -18.96 -24.60 -17.52
N ASP A 467 -18.11 -24.41 -16.50
CA ASP A 467 -17.72 -23.06 -16.06
C ASP A 467 -16.36 -22.68 -16.65
N LYS A 468 -16.34 -21.57 -17.40
CA LYS A 468 -15.15 -21.08 -18.10
C LYS A 468 -13.92 -20.90 -17.19
N TYR A 469 -14.11 -20.49 -15.94
CA TYR A 469 -13.00 -20.10 -15.06
C TYR A 469 -12.65 -21.17 -14.02
N TYR A 470 -13.67 -21.84 -13.47
CA TYR A 470 -13.52 -22.81 -12.38
C TYR A 470 -13.75 -24.26 -12.79
N GLY A 471 -14.16 -24.49 -14.04
CA GLY A 471 -14.42 -25.82 -14.55
C GLY A 471 -15.79 -26.36 -14.22
N CYS A 472 -16.12 -26.34 -12.93
CA CYS A 472 -17.41 -26.78 -12.39
C CYS A 472 -18.30 -25.56 -12.09
N PRO A 473 -19.60 -25.55 -12.46
CA PRO A 473 -20.51 -24.49 -12.07
C PRO A 473 -20.82 -24.56 -10.56
N GLY A 474 -21.05 -23.39 -9.97
CA GLY A 474 -21.58 -23.28 -8.61
C GLY A 474 -22.97 -23.92 -8.49
N ASP A 475 -23.34 -24.33 -7.28
CA ASP A 475 -24.73 -24.70 -6.97
C ASP A 475 -25.65 -23.47 -7.05
N GLU A 476 -25.11 -22.30 -6.76
CA GLU A 476 -25.73 -20.99 -6.95
C GLU A 476 -24.68 -20.01 -7.49
N VAL A 477 -25.10 -19.10 -8.38
CA VAL A 477 -24.25 -18.05 -8.95
C VAL A 477 -24.89 -16.70 -8.67
N LYS A 478 -24.11 -15.78 -8.12
CA LYS A 478 -24.53 -14.38 -7.90
C LYS A 478 -23.55 -13.44 -8.55
N GLU A 479 -24.08 -12.39 -9.14
CA GLU A 479 -23.31 -11.31 -9.75
C GLU A 479 -23.43 -10.05 -8.90
N PHE A 480 -22.30 -9.40 -8.67
CA PHE A 480 -22.21 -8.17 -7.92
C PHE A 480 -21.51 -7.13 -8.79
N TYR A 481 -22.25 -6.12 -9.23
CA TYR A 481 -21.74 -5.07 -10.12
C TYR A 481 -21.12 -3.92 -9.32
N ASP A 482 -19.92 -3.50 -9.73
CA ASP A 482 -19.21 -2.33 -9.21
C ASP A 482 -19.22 -1.22 -10.28
N GLU A 483 -20.11 -0.25 -10.08
CA GLU A 483 -20.26 0.92 -10.95
C GLU A 483 -18.98 1.74 -11.08
N SER A 484 -18.16 1.81 -10.02
CA SER A 484 -16.94 2.64 -10.00
C SER A 484 -15.85 2.12 -10.93
N ARG A 485 -15.92 0.83 -11.26
CA ARG A 485 -14.96 0.13 -12.13
C ARG A 485 -15.59 -0.40 -13.41
N GLY A 486 -16.91 -0.35 -13.54
CA GLY A 486 -17.62 -0.99 -14.65
C GLY A 486 -17.39 -2.50 -14.70
N SER A 487 -17.28 -3.15 -13.54
CA SER A 487 -16.88 -4.56 -13.42
C SER A 487 -17.87 -5.38 -12.62
N THR A 488 -18.00 -6.65 -12.93
CA THR A 488 -18.84 -7.60 -12.21
C THR A 488 -17.98 -8.64 -11.49
N LEU A 489 -18.23 -8.83 -10.20
CA LEU A 489 -17.76 -9.99 -9.45
C LEU A 489 -18.81 -11.10 -9.59
N THR A 490 -18.42 -12.22 -10.20
CA THR A 490 -19.28 -13.40 -10.38
C THR A 490 -18.92 -14.45 -9.35
N ALA A 491 -19.71 -14.57 -8.29
CA ALA A 491 -19.49 -15.48 -7.18
C ALA A 491 -20.24 -16.80 -7.38
N ARG A 492 -19.50 -17.92 -7.33
CA ARG A 492 -20.04 -19.29 -7.39
C ARG A 492 -20.03 -19.87 -5.99
N TYR A 493 -21.21 -20.18 -5.48
CA TYR A 493 -21.43 -20.78 -4.16
C TYR A 493 -21.46 -22.30 -4.29
N TYR A 494 -20.73 -22.99 -3.42
CA TYR A 494 -20.65 -24.45 -3.40
C TYR A 494 -21.02 -24.99 -2.03
N TYR A 495 -22.00 -25.90 -2.01
CA TYR A 495 -22.46 -26.56 -0.80
C TYR A 495 -21.59 -27.78 -0.49
N SER A 496 -21.16 -27.88 0.78
CA SER A 496 -20.56 -29.09 1.33
C SER A 496 -21.59 -30.23 1.42
N GLU A 497 -21.13 -31.46 1.54
CA GLU A 497 -21.95 -32.68 1.69
C GLU A 497 -22.96 -32.58 2.84
N ASP A 498 -22.59 -31.86 3.91
CA ASP A 498 -23.46 -31.60 5.08
C ASP A 498 -24.52 -30.51 4.86
N GLY A 499 -24.57 -29.92 3.66
CA GLY A 499 -25.55 -28.90 3.28
C GLY A 499 -25.20 -27.48 3.67
N VAL A 500 -24.00 -27.21 4.22
CA VAL A 500 -23.54 -25.86 4.53
C VAL A 500 -22.71 -25.31 3.38
N CYS A 501 -22.98 -24.08 2.93
CA CYS A 501 -22.17 -23.42 1.90
C CYS A 501 -20.93 -22.79 2.53
N ARG A 502 -19.78 -23.47 2.48
CA ARG A 502 -18.49 -22.96 3.02
C ARG A 502 -17.55 -22.43 1.96
N THR A 503 -17.83 -22.61 0.68
CA THR A 503 -16.90 -22.20 -0.38
C THR A 503 -17.60 -21.27 -1.35
N VAL A 504 -16.98 -20.11 -1.57
CA VAL A 504 -17.31 -19.20 -2.66
C VAL A 504 -16.07 -18.97 -3.51
N LEU A 505 -16.19 -19.22 -4.81
CA LEU A 505 -15.13 -18.97 -5.78
C LEU A 505 -15.61 -17.93 -6.79
N ALA A 506 -14.89 -16.82 -6.90
CA ALA A 506 -15.32 -15.66 -7.67
C ALA A 506 -14.31 -15.24 -8.75
N SER A 507 -14.83 -14.86 -9.91
CA SER A 507 -14.06 -14.19 -10.97
C SER A 507 -14.50 -12.73 -11.07
N VAL A 508 -13.58 -11.83 -11.40
CA VAL A 508 -13.87 -10.38 -11.55
C VAL A 508 -13.55 -9.91 -12.97
N SER A 509 -14.57 -9.43 -13.67
CA SER A 509 -14.44 -8.98 -15.06
C SER A 509 -13.57 -7.72 -15.18
N GLY A 510 -12.73 -7.65 -16.21
CA GLY A 510 -11.86 -6.48 -16.44
C GLY A 510 -10.82 -6.25 -15.33
N GLN A 511 -10.60 -7.21 -14.44
CA GLN A 511 -9.61 -7.10 -13.38
C GLN A 511 -8.31 -7.78 -13.82
N ILE A 512 -7.22 -7.01 -13.79
CA ILE A 512 -5.84 -7.49 -13.91
C ILE A 512 -5.35 -8.01 -12.54
N HIS A 513 -4.02 -8.02 -12.30
CA HIS A 513 -3.48 -8.35 -10.98
C HIS A 513 -3.64 -7.20 -9.98
N GLU A 514 -4.81 -7.09 -9.35
CA GLU A 514 -5.10 -6.09 -8.32
C GLU A 514 -6.08 -6.63 -7.26
N CYS A 515 -6.28 -5.84 -6.19
CA CYS A 515 -7.28 -6.10 -5.15
C CYS A 515 -8.23 -4.91 -5.03
N ARG A 516 -9.53 -5.18 -4.94
CA ARG A 516 -10.58 -4.15 -4.96
C ARG A 516 -11.45 -4.21 -3.70
N GLN A 517 -11.86 -3.05 -3.20
CA GLN A 517 -12.72 -2.91 -2.02
C GLN A 517 -14.01 -3.74 -2.16
N HIS A 518 -14.61 -3.75 -3.34
CA HIS A 518 -15.83 -4.49 -3.61
C HIS A 518 -15.67 -6.01 -3.37
N SER A 519 -14.56 -6.60 -3.84
CA SER A 519 -14.25 -8.02 -3.61
C SER A 519 -14.06 -8.33 -2.14
N LEU A 520 -13.32 -7.46 -1.42
CA LEU A 520 -13.12 -7.58 0.03
C LEU A 520 -14.43 -7.49 0.81
N GLU A 521 -15.32 -6.60 0.40
CA GLU A 521 -16.62 -6.43 1.03
C GLU A 521 -17.50 -7.66 0.85
N MET A 522 -17.55 -8.24 -0.36
CA MET A 522 -18.32 -9.47 -0.60
C MET A 522 -17.73 -10.66 0.16
N ALA A 523 -16.40 -10.75 0.21
CA ALA A 523 -15.71 -11.78 0.98
C ALA A 523 -16.06 -11.69 2.48
N TRP A 524 -16.01 -10.48 3.05
CA TRP A 524 -16.39 -10.24 4.44
C TRP A 524 -17.84 -10.61 4.72
N LYS A 525 -18.79 -10.15 3.88
CA LYS A 525 -20.21 -10.48 4.05
C LYS A 525 -20.45 -11.98 4.14
N PHE A 526 -19.74 -12.76 3.33
CA PHE A 526 -19.83 -14.22 3.37
C PHE A 526 -19.19 -14.81 4.63
N VAL A 527 -17.89 -14.55 4.89
CA VAL A 527 -17.18 -15.24 5.97
C VAL A 527 -17.68 -14.82 7.37
N SER A 528 -18.19 -13.61 7.51
CA SER A 528 -18.69 -13.08 8.79
C SER A 528 -19.95 -13.77 9.31
N GLU A 529 -20.63 -14.56 8.47
CA GLU A 529 -21.76 -15.42 8.88
C GLU A 529 -21.33 -16.61 9.74
N PHE A 530 -20.02 -16.88 9.81
CA PHE A 530 -19.46 -18.05 10.48
C PHE A 530 -18.64 -17.69 11.73
N ALA A 531 -18.60 -18.61 12.67
CA ALA A 531 -17.75 -18.58 13.85
C ALA A 531 -17.15 -19.97 14.10
N ASN A 532 -15.99 -20.03 14.75
CA ASN A 532 -15.27 -21.25 15.12
C ASN A 532 -15.97 -22.09 16.21
#